data_AF-D3HMC3-F1
#
_entry.id   AF-D3HMC3-F1
#
_cell.length_a   1.000
_cell.length_b   1.000
_cell.length_c   1.000
_cell.angle_alpha   90.00
_cell.angle_beta   90.00
_cell.angle_gamma   90.00
#
_symmetry.space_group_name_H-M   'P 1'
#
loop_
_entity.id
_entity.type
_entity.pdbx_description
1 polymer ?
#
loop_
_entity_poly.entity_id
_entity_poly.type
_entity_poly.pdbx_seq_one_letter_code
_entity_poly.pdbx_strand_id
1 'polypeptide(L)'
;MDNTSELKKLNDNYIKTESDQELVHFLEEGTSDIFSQAKAQWFLGDWHNLARLEEKIIVMHPERNRLALLVASALLQLGNQEKAMILVKLALNWGCSPKIVAQVLIAGVYNTLGRIAVLRQDEERIKKHFKAAVDINGNNNTNLVTHARAVREMTTLGLLSQATCLVNEEIENISSLKRHYERTMTLNLIQKEQQTIREALHHMQMSHSDSSDKLNFENLNIGTINKFVDECFNADDLYEKIDELLNTELQGNLDKFNFYCTLTRRFFSAGDKIMVMHYLNATQDNISEDPVIAKHQYSLLAKYCLEYGLKDMSIDFSMKAFSLDSNLSSSEANLLIKTYNELNHDRKKKQEHGHDLLLSYLYQHCSAPNINQDKKRVLVEIGSTREEVPGQGSTYKLANFCNTANVHFITVDMDPHNTKAAADLMKKINPSFQAINMKGEDFLKEYDGIIDFIFLDAYDFDHGGHSELRQRRYERFLGGRIDEQQCHKMHLECAQSLISKLQKGGIVCVDDTWQDTQGNWTAKGTLAVPFLLQNNFEIIEARNRALLMKHP
;
A
#
# COMPACT_ATOMS: atom_id res chain seq x y z
N MET A 1 13.60 -24.19 35.64
CA MET A 1 13.88 -25.60 35.35
C MET A 1 14.09 -25.71 33.86
N ASP A 2 15.31 -26.07 33.48
CA ASP A 2 15.91 -25.79 32.18
C ASP A 2 15.71 -26.97 31.22
N ASN A 3 14.62 -26.93 30.45
CA ASN A 3 14.28 -27.95 29.43
C ASN A 3 15.16 -27.87 28.17
N THR A 4 16.11 -26.93 28.09
CA THR A 4 17.02 -26.85 26.94
C THR A 4 18.19 -27.85 27.03
N SER A 5 18.48 -28.39 28.22
CA SER A 5 19.58 -29.36 28.40
C SER A 5 19.21 -30.79 27.97
N GLU A 6 17.94 -31.18 28.05
CA GLU A 6 17.48 -32.53 27.64
C GLU A 6 17.38 -32.69 26.12
N LEU A 7 16.96 -31.64 25.40
CA LEU A 7 16.95 -31.64 23.93
C LEU A 7 18.38 -31.60 23.34
N LYS A 8 19.32 -30.95 24.02
CA LYS A 8 20.75 -30.98 23.65
C LYS A 8 21.38 -32.37 23.86
N LYS A 9 21.03 -33.03 24.97
CA LYS A 9 21.50 -34.41 25.27
C LYS A 9 20.94 -35.46 24.31
N LEU A 10 19.75 -35.22 23.72
CA LEU A 10 19.21 -36.07 22.64
C LEU A 10 19.93 -35.85 21.29
N ASN A 11 20.54 -34.68 21.08
CA ASN A 11 21.19 -34.32 19.82
C ASN A 11 22.67 -34.76 19.74
N ASP A 12 23.37 -34.82 20.87
CA ASP A 12 24.81 -35.13 20.91
C ASP A 12 25.14 -36.63 20.97
N ASN A 13 24.14 -37.51 21.16
CA ASN A 13 24.32 -38.97 21.27
C ASN A 13 23.88 -39.78 20.04
N TYR A 14 23.48 -39.15 18.93
CA TYR A 14 23.19 -39.89 17.69
C TYR A 14 24.50 -40.16 16.93
N ILE A 15 25.03 -41.34 17.21
CA ILE A 15 26.20 -41.98 16.63
C ILE A 15 26.15 -41.89 15.09
N LYS A 16 27.12 -41.17 14.50
CA LYS A 16 27.55 -41.34 13.12
C LYS A 16 28.16 -42.74 12.97
N THR A 17 27.39 -43.71 12.50
CA THR A 17 27.87 -44.92 11.78
C THR A 17 26.69 -45.81 11.43
N GLU A 18 26.64 -46.32 10.19
CA GLU A 18 25.62 -47.22 9.58
C GLU A 18 24.17 -46.69 9.53
N SER A 19 23.80 -45.73 10.39
CA SER A 19 22.42 -45.26 10.59
C SER A 19 21.82 -44.44 9.46
N ASP A 20 22.64 -43.76 8.68
CA ASP A 20 22.21 -42.80 7.64
C ASP A 20 21.95 -43.51 6.31
N GLN A 21 22.47 -44.72 6.13
CA GLN A 21 22.32 -45.49 4.89
C GLN A 21 20.92 -46.12 4.74
N GLU A 22 20.23 -46.45 5.84
CA GLU A 22 18.90 -47.08 5.80
C GLU A 22 17.82 -46.18 5.20
N LEU A 23 17.82 -44.88 5.54
CA LEU A 23 16.85 -43.93 4.99
C LEU A 23 17.20 -43.51 3.56
N VAL A 24 18.50 -43.39 3.25
CA VAL A 24 18.98 -43.18 1.86
C VAL A 24 18.46 -44.32 0.98
N HIS A 25 18.69 -45.56 1.38
CA HIS A 25 18.20 -46.76 0.71
C HIS A 25 16.66 -46.81 0.66
N PHE A 26 15.98 -46.36 1.74
CA PHE A 26 14.52 -46.21 1.76
C PHE A 26 14.00 -45.23 0.72
N LEU A 27 14.70 -44.13 0.47
CA LEU A 27 14.27 -43.12 -0.48
C LEU A 27 14.81 -43.38 -1.90
N GLU A 28 15.96 -44.01 -2.08
CA GLU A 28 16.66 -44.13 -3.37
C GLU A 28 16.38 -45.42 -4.15
N GLU A 29 15.89 -46.49 -3.52
CA GLU A 29 15.73 -47.79 -4.19
C GLU A 29 14.39 -48.03 -4.92
N GLY A 30 13.50 -47.05 -4.98
CA GLY A 30 12.25 -47.21 -5.70
C GLY A 30 12.40 -46.94 -7.19
N THR A 31 12.14 -47.96 -8.02
CA THR A 31 12.18 -47.86 -9.49
C THR A 31 10.81 -47.59 -10.11
N SER A 32 9.74 -47.50 -9.31
CA SER A 32 8.40 -47.23 -9.81
C SER A 32 8.17 -45.72 -9.98
N ASP A 33 7.44 -45.37 -11.04
CA ASP A 33 7.07 -44.00 -11.36
C ASP A 33 6.26 -43.34 -10.23
N ILE A 34 5.36 -44.11 -9.59
CA ILE A 34 4.50 -43.65 -8.50
C ILE A 34 5.31 -43.33 -7.23
N PHE A 35 6.26 -44.18 -6.85
CA PHE A 35 7.09 -43.91 -5.67
C PHE A 35 8.03 -42.73 -5.90
N SER A 36 8.63 -42.64 -7.08
CA SER A 36 9.47 -41.51 -7.48
C SER A 36 8.68 -40.19 -7.44
N GLN A 37 7.44 -40.20 -7.92
CA GLN A 37 6.54 -39.05 -7.85
C GLN A 37 6.16 -38.69 -6.41
N ALA A 38 5.76 -39.68 -5.60
CA ALA A 38 5.40 -39.45 -4.19
C ALA A 38 6.58 -38.90 -3.39
N LYS A 39 7.80 -39.39 -3.66
CA LYS A 39 9.05 -38.88 -3.10
C LYS A 39 9.30 -37.44 -3.51
N ALA A 40 9.17 -37.11 -4.80
CA ALA A 40 9.35 -35.74 -5.29
C ALA A 40 8.33 -34.77 -4.65
N GLN A 41 7.06 -35.16 -4.59
CA GLN A 41 6.01 -34.40 -3.91
C GLN A 41 6.33 -34.21 -2.43
N TRP A 42 6.80 -35.27 -1.77
CA TRP A 42 7.22 -35.19 -0.38
C TRP A 42 8.37 -34.22 -0.19
N PHE A 43 9.40 -34.21 -1.06
CA PHE A 43 10.57 -33.31 -1.01
C PHE A 43 10.24 -31.85 -1.34
N LEU A 44 9.23 -31.60 -2.16
CA LEU A 44 8.80 -30.25 -2.55
C LEU A 44 7.72 -29.67 -1.64
N GLY A 45 7.07 -30.49 -0.81
CA GLY A 45 5.97 -30.04 0.06
C GLY A 45 4.64 -29.94 -0.66
N ASP A 46 4.45 -30.79 -1.68
CA ASP A 46 3.18 -30.88 -2.39
C ASP A 46 2.20 -31.82 -1.68
N TRP A 47 1.82 -31.42 -0.46
CA TRP A 47 1.08 -32.25 0.48
C TRP A 47 -0.28 -32.70 -0.05
N HIS A 48 -0.99 -31.82 -0.77
CA HIS A 48 -2.31 -32.12 -1.31
C HIS A 48 -2.26 -33.25 -2.35
N ASN A 49 -1.31 -33.20 -3.28
CA ASN A 49 -1.19 -34.24 -4.31
C ASN A 49 -0.69 -35.55 -3.70
N LEU A 50 0.24 -35.49 -2.74
CA LEU A 50 0.71 -36.68 -2.03
C LEU A 50 -0.43 -37.34 -1.21
N ALA A 51 -1.25 -36.54 -0.52
CA ALA A 51 -2.38 -37.04 0.28
C ALA A 51 -3.54 -37.60 -0.56
N ARG A 52 -3.61 -37.29 -1.86
CA ARG A 52 -4.64 -37.78 -2.79
C ARG A 52 -4.35 -39.18 -3.33
N LEU A 53 -3.19 -39.77 -3.03
CA LEU A 53 -2.87 -41.10 -3.49
C LEU A 53 -3.89 -42.12 -2.95
N GLU A 54 -4.57 -42.84 -3.84
CA GLU A 54 -5.66 -43.72 -3.45
C GLU A 54 -5.17 -44.88 -2.60
N GLU A 55 -5.93 -45.22 -1.54
CA GLU A 55 -5.60 -46.32 -0.62
C GLU A 55 -5.41 -47.65 -1.37
N LYS A 56 -6.22 -47.91 -2.40
CA LYS A 56 -6.11 -49.09 -3.24
C LYS A 56 -4.76 -49.18 -3.97
N ILE A 57 -4.24 -48.04 -4.44
CA ILE A 57 -2.92 -47.96 -5.09
C ILE A 57 -1.84 -48.25 -4.06
N ILE A 58 -1.93 -47.65 -2.87
CA ILE A 58 -0.97 -47.84 -1.78
C ILE A 58 -0.89 -49.33 -1.39
N VAL A 59 -2.02 -49.97 -1.10
CA VAL A 59 -2.07 -51.35 -0.59
C VAL A 59 -1.49 -52.37 -1.57
N MET A 60 -1.70 -52.18 -2.87
CA MET A 60 -1.25 -53.09 -3.92
C MET A 60 0.21 -52.84 -4.36
N HIS A 61 0.82 -51.73 -3.94
CA HIS A 61 2.16 -51.37 -4.41
C HIS A 61 3.27 -52.19 -3.72
N PRO A 62 4.34 -52.58 -4.44
CA PRO A 62 5.50 -53.26 -3.84
C PRO A 62 6.12 -52.47 -2.68
N GLU A 63 6.18 -51.14 -2.79
CA GLU A 63 6.71 -50.22 -1.78
C GLU A 63 5.62 -49.61 -0.87
N ARG A 64 4.54 -50.36 -0.62
CA ARG A 64 3.36 -49.90 0.15
C ARG A 64 3.70 -49.34 1.54
N ASN A 65 4.69 -49.91 2.22
CA ASN A 65 5.16 -49.43 3.52
C ASN A 65 5.74 -48.03 3.42
N ARG A 66 6.51 -47.76 2.35
CA ARG A 66 7.13 -46.46 2.11
C ARG A 66 6.11 -45.41 1.69
N LEU A 67 5.24 -45.76 0.75
CA LEU A 67 4.15 -44.90 0.30
C LEU A 67 3.21 -44.52 1.45
N ALA A 68 2.81 -45.49 2.28
CA ALA A 68 1.97 -45.22 3.44
C ALA A 68 2.60 -44.21 4.39
N LEU A 69 3.92 -44.29 4.64
CA LEU A 69 4.62 -43.34 5.50
C LEU A 69 4.68 -41.93 4.89
N LEU A 70 4.98 -41.80 3.59
CA LEU A 70 5.00 -40.50 2.92
C LEU A 70 3.61 -39.85 2.91
N VAL A 71 2.57 -40.61 2.59
CA VAL A 71 1.17 -40.14 2.61
C VAL A 71 0.74 -39.78 4.04
N ALA A 72 1.12 -40.57 5.04
CA ALA A 72 0.85 -40.24 6.44
C ALA A 72 1.48 -38.91 6.84
N SER A 73 2.72 -38.66 6.43
CA SER A 73 3.40 -37.39 6.71
C SER A 73 2.69 -36.19 6.06
N ALA A 74 2.20 -36.34 4.82
CA ALA A 74 1.40 -35.31 4.15
C ALA A 74 0.08 -35.02 4.88
N LEU A 75 -0.62 -36.08 5.32
CA LEU A 75 -1.85 -35.94 6.10
C LEU A 75 -1.62 -35.20 7.41
N LEU A 76 -0.47 -35.42 8.09
CA LEU A 76 -0.10 -34.64 9.28
C LEU A 76 0.11 -33.16 8.96
N GLN A 77 0.77 -32.83 7.85
CA GLN A 77 0.97 -31.43 7.44
C GLN A 77 -0.34 -30.72 7.07
N LEU A 78 -1.35 -31.49 6.63
CA LEU A 78 -2.71 -31.02 6.35
C LEU A 78 -3.65 -31.06 7.57
N GLY A 79 -3.16 -31.48 8.74
CA GLY A 79 -3.95 -31.54 9.98
C GLY A 79 -4.86 -32.77 10.13
N ASN A 80 -4.78 -33.75 9.22
CA ASN A 80 -5.57 -34.98 9.29
C ASN A 80 -4.86 -36.06 10.11
N GLN A 81 -4.81 -35.86 11.42
CA GLN A 81 -4.06 -36.70 12.36
C GLN A 81 -4.59 -38.14 12.43
N GLU A 82 -5.92 -38.32 12.37
CA GLU A 82 -6.56 -39.63 12.52
C GLU A 82 -6.17 -40.58 11.38
N LYS A 83 -6.30 -40.12 10.12
CA LYS A 83 -5.90 -40.92 8.96
C LYS A 83 -4.39 -41.14 8.90
N ALA A 84 -3.60 -40.15 9.29
CA ALA A 84 -2.16 -40.30 9.35
C ALA A 84 -1.75 -41.41 10.33
N MET A 85 -2.35 -41.48 11.52
CA MET A 85 -2.04 -42.53 12.50
C MET A 85 -2.37 -43.93 12.00
N ILE A 86 -3.45 -44.08 11.22
CA ILE A 86 -3.79 -45.35 10.57
C ILE A 86 -2.68 -45.75 9.58
N LEU A 87 -2.27 -44.84 8.70
CA LEU A 87 -1.23 -45.11 7.71
C LEU A 87 0.17 -45.34 8.34
N VAL A 88 0.52 -44.67 9.43
CA VAL A 88 1.76 -44.94 10.18
C VAL A 88 1.74 -46.37 10.73
N LYS A 89 0.62 -46.82 11.32
CA LYS A 89 0.47 -48.20 11.80
C LYS A 89 0.58 -49.21 10.65
N LEU A 90 -0.02 -48.92 9.50
CA LEU A 90 0.07 -49.76 8.32
C LEU A 90 1.51 -49.81 7.77
N ALA A 91 2.22 -48.68 7.72
CA ALA A 91 3.62 -48.64 7.31
C ALA A 91 4.49 -49.52 8.21
N LEU A 92 4.33 -49.43 9.53
CA LEU A 92 5.02 -50.28 10.50
C LEU A 92 4.67 -51.77 10.31
N ASN A 93 3.39 -52.10 10.19
CA ASN A 93 2.92 -53.48 9.98
C ASN A 93 3.39 -54.07 8.64
N TRP A 94 3.59 -53.23 7.63
CA TRP A 94 4.16 -53.62 6.33
C TRP A 94 5.69 -53.59 6.30
N GLY A 95 6.35 -53.46 7.46
CA GLY A 95 7.80 -53.64 7.61
C GLY A 95 8.61 -52.35 7.47
N CYS A 96 8.00 -51.16 7.61
CA CYS A 96 8.78 -49.93 7.75
C CYS A 96 9.48 -49.91 9.12
N SER A 97 10.77 -49.59 9.15
CA SER A 97 11.53 -49.48 10.41
C SER A 97 10.95 -48.35 11.29
N PRO A 98 10.72 -48.58 12.60
CA PRO A 98 10.29 -47.52 13.53
C PRO A 98 11.21 -46.29 13.52
N LYS A 99 12.50 -46.50 13.25
CA LYS A 99 13.49 -45.43 13.12
C LYS A 99 13.24 -44.54 11.89
N ILE A 100 12.95 -45.14 10.74
CA ILE A 100 12.60 -44.41 9.51
C ILE A 100 11.29 -43.63 9.71
N VAL A 101 10.30 -44.26 10.35
CA VAL A 101 9.06 -43.59 10.73
C VAL A 101 9.35 -42.35 11.59
N ALA A 102 10.16 -42.49 12.64
CA ALA A 102 10.53 -41.38 13.51
C ALA A 102 11.25 -40.25 12.74
N GLN A 103 12.20 -40.59 11.86
CA GLN A 103 12.95 -39.61 11.06
C GLN A 103 12.03 -38.79 10.14
N VAL A 104 11.10 -39.45 9.42
CA VAL A 104 10.14 -38.75 8.54
C VAL A 104 9.18 -37.86 9.35
N LEU A 105 8.76 -38.30 10.53
CA LEU A 105 7.91 -37.49 11.41
C LEU A 105 8.65 -36.28 11.99
N ILE A 106 9.91 -36.45 12.40
CA ILE A 106 10.79 -35.37 12.87
C ILE A 106 11.03 -34.34 11.76
N ALA A 107 11.23 -34.78 10.52
CA ALA A 107 11.31 -33.89 9.36
C ALA A 107 10.05 -33.02 9.21
N GLY A 108 8.86 -33.61 9.45
CA GLY A 108 7.59 -32.87 9.50
C GLY A 108 7.50 -31.83 10.63
N VAL A 109 8.15 -32.08 11.78
CA VAL A 109 8.27 -31.09 12.87
C VAL A 109 9.15 -29.93 12.43
N TYR A 110 10.30 -30.20 11.80
CA TYR A 110 11.15 -29.16 11.25
C TYR A 110 10.48 -28.34 10.16
N ASN A 111 9.64 -28.96 9.31
CA ASN A 111 8.82 -28.22 8.34
C ASN A 111 7.88 -27.23 9.05
N THR A 112 7.21 -27.68 10.11
CA THR A 112 6.31 -26.84 10.92
C THR A 112 7.08 -25.70 11.60
N LEU A 113 8.26 -25.97 12.16
CA LEU A 113 9.12 -24.93 12.74
C LEU A 113 9.63 -23.94 11.68
N GLY A 114 9.89 -24.39 10.46
CA GLY A 114 10.20 -23.55 9.31
C GLY A 114 9.05 -22.60 8.98
N ARG A 115 7.82 -23.12 8.87
CA ARG A 115 6.60 -22.31 8.69
C ARG A 115 6.42 -21.27 9.80
N ILE A 116 6.66 -21.64 11.06
CA ILE A 116 6.61 -20.70 12.19
C ILE A 116 7.70 -19.63 12.07
N ALA A 117 8.92 -20.00 11.69
CA ALA A 117 10.02 -19.05 11.48
C ALA A 117 9.71 -18.07 10.34
N VAL A 118 9.07 -18.54 9.26
CA VAL A 118 8.56 -17.71 8.17
C VAL A 118 7.57 -16.68 8.68
N LEU A 119 6.57 -17.10 9.45
CA LEU A 119 5.56 -16.18 10.02
C LEU A 119 6.17 -15.16 11.00
N ARG A 120 7.28 -15.52 11.63
CA ARG A 120 8.03 -14.64 12.55
C ARG A 120 9.13 -13.81 11.87
N GLN A 121 9.34 -13.99 10.57
CA GLN A 121 10.41 -13.33 9.80
C GLN A 121 11.82 -13.58 10.37
N ASP A 122 12.07 -14.78 10.89
CA ASP A 122 13.37 -15.18 11.46
C ASP A 122 14.20 -15.90 10.39
N GLU A 123 14.87 -15.14 9.52
CA GLU A 123 15.57 -15.64 8.32
C GLU A 123 16.60 -16.73 8.61
N GLU A 124 17.36 -16.58 9.69
CA GLU A 124 18.34 -17.56 10.16
C GLU A 124 17.66 -18.90 10.48
N ARG A 125 16.51 -18.87 11.15
CA ARG A 125 15.76 -20.08 11.50
C ARG A 125 14.99 -20.66 10.33
N ILE A 126 14.55 -19.85 9.36
CA ILE A 126 13.90 -20.33 8.13
C ILE A 126 14.84 -21.28 7.39
N LYS A 127 16.05 -20.81 7.05
CA LYS A 127 17.05 -21.60 6.32
C LYS A 127 17.43 -22.85 7.11
N LYS A 128 17.65 -22.72 8.43
CA LYS A 128 18.00 -23.84 9.31
C LYS A 128 16.91 -24.91 9.40
N HIS A 129 15.66 -24.53 9.61
CA HIS A 129 14.56 -25.47 9.83
C HIS A 129 14.13 -26.15 8.54
N PHE A 130 14.00 -25.42 7.42
CA PHE A 130 13.70 -26.08 6.15
C PHE A 130 14.83 -26.97 5.68
N LYS A 131 16.09 -26.59 5.94
CA LYS A 131 17.22 -27.49 5.69
C LYS A 131 17.07 -28.76 6.51
N ALA A 132 16.85 -28.69 7.82
CA ALA A 132 16.65 -29.88 8.66
C ALA A 132 15.40 -30.71 8.27
N ALA A 133 14.40 -30.10 7.62
CA ALA A 133 13.21 -30.80 7.13
C ALA A 133 13.47 -31.65 5.87
N VAL A 134 14.50 -31.32 5.09
CA VAL A 134 14.83 -32.04 3.84
C VAL A 134 16.19 -32.76 3.91
N ASP A 135 17.09 -32.28 4.77
CA ASP A 135 18.43 -32.79 5.01
C ASP A 135 18.39 -33.90 6.07
N ILE A 136 17.73 -35.00 5.73
CA ILE A 136 17.66 -36.15 6.63
C ILE A 136 18.98 -36.96 6.58
N ASN A 137 19.89 -36.69 5.63
CA ASN A 137 21.06 -37.54 5.34
C ASN A 137 22.39 -36.78 5.01
N GLY A 138 22.51 -35.47 5.25
CA GLY A 138 23.76 -34.72 5.03
C GLY A 138 24.19 -34.58 3.56
N ASN A 139 23.24 -34.62 2.62
CA ASN A 139 23.55 -34.71 1.18
C ASN A 139 23.86 -33.33 0.56
N ASN A 140 24.82 -33.26 -0.37
CA ASN A 140 25.36 -31.98 -0.90
C ASN A 140 24.39 -31.16 -1.78
N ASN A 141 23.28 -31.75 -2.25
CA ASN A 141 22.25 -31.06 -3.07
C ASN A 141 21.04 -30.57 -2.25
N THR A 142 21.15 -30.49 -0.93
CA THR A 142 20.07 -30.08 -0.03
C THR A 142 19.64 -28.64 -0.21
N ASN A 143 20.50 -27.75 -0.72
CA ASN A 143 20.19 -26.32 -0.84
C ASN A 143 19.02 -26.05 -1.80
N LEU A 144 19.00 -26.68 -2.98
CA LEU A 144 17.93 -26.47 -3.97
C LEU A 144 16.58 -26.99 -3.48
N VAL A 145 16.58 -28.17 -2.85
CA VAL A 145 15.36 -28.78 -2.31
C VAL A 145 14.87 -28.02 -1.07
N THR A 146 15.79 -27.51 -0.25
CA THR A 146 15.48 -26.61 0.89
C THR A 146 14.82 -25.33 0.38
N HIS A 147 15.36 -24.76 -0.69
CA HIS A 147 14.83 -23.56 -1.32
C HIS A 147 13.42 -23.80 -1.87
N ALA A 148 13.24 -24.82 -2.71
CA ALA A 148 11.95 -25.19 -3.28
C ALA A 148 10.90 -25.45 -2.18
N ARG A 149 11.30 -26.14 -1.10
CA ARG A 149 10.45 -26.36 0.07
C ARG A 149 10.00 -25.04 0.70
N ALA A 150 10.94 -24.16 0.98
CA ALA A 150 10.66 -22.88 1.63
C ALA A 150 9.71 -22.03 0.78
N VAL A 151 9.95 -21.95 -0.54
CA VAL A 151 9.08 -21.24 -1.49
C VAL A 151 7.67 -21.81 -1.50
N ARG A 152 7.53 -23.14 -1.57
CA ARG A 152 6.22 -23.82 -1.58
C ARG A 152 5.44 -23.57 -0.29
N GLU A 153 6.11 -23.64 0.86
CA GLU A 153 5.50 -23.41 2.16
C GLU A 153 5.12 -21.95 2.38
N MET A 154 5.96 -21.00 1.96
CA MET A 154 5.64 -19.57 1.95
C MET A 154 4.43 -19.27 1.07
N THR A 155 4.36 -19.89 -0.12
CA THR A 155 3.21 -19.78 -1.03
C THR A 155 1.94 -20.31 -0.39
N THR A 156 2.02 -21.48 0.27
CA THR A 156 0.89 -22.10 0.98
C THR A 156 0.40 -21.26 2.16
N LEU A 157 1.30 -20.50 2.78
CA LEU A 157 0.98 -19.54 3.85
C LEU A 157 0.45 -18.19 3.32
N GLY A 158 0.33 -18.01 2.00
CA GLY A 158 -0.11 -16.75 1.38
C GLY A 158 0.96 -15.65 1.36
N LEU A 159 2.23 -15.99 1.63
CA LEU A 159 3.36 -15.05 1.71
C LEU A 159 4.08 -14.94 0.36
N LEU A 160 3.33 -14.59 -0.69
CA LEU A 160 3.81 -14.60 -2.08
C LEU A 160 4.97 -13.61 -2.31
N SER A 161 4.96 -12.45 -1.65
CA SER A 161 6.05 -11.47 -1.77
C SER A 161 7.37 -12.01 -1.21
N GLN A 162 7.32 -12.70 -0.07
CA GLN A 162 8.49 -13.32 0.55
C GLN A 162 8.99 -14.51 -0.27
N ALA A 163 8.07 -15.33 -0.79
CA ALA A 163 8.40 -16.40 -1.72
C ALA A 163 9.11 -15.85 -2.98
N THR A 164 8.60 -14.74 -3.54
CA THR A 164 9.19 -14.08 -4.72
C THR A 164 10.57 -13.51 -4.41
N CYS A 165 10.74 -12.87 -3.25
CA CYS A 165 12.03 -12.34 -2.83
C CYS A 165 13.08 -13.45 -2.70
N LEU A 166 12.70 -14.56 -2.07
CA LEU A 166 13.58 -15.71 -1.90
C LEU A 166 14.00 -16.28 -3.27
N VAL A 167 13.06 -16.46 -4.20
CA VAL A 167 13.35 -16.90 -5.58
C VAL A 167 14.31 -15.95 -6.30
N ASN A 168 14.11 -14.63 -6.18
CA ASN A 168 14.98 -13.64 -6.80
C ASN A 168 16.41 -13.66 -6.22
N GLU A 169 16.55 -13.78 -4.89
CA GLU A 169 17.85 -13.92 -4.20
C GLU A 169 18.61 -15.15 -4.74
N GLU A 170 17.92 -16.26 -4.97
CA GLU A 170 18.54 -17.48 -5.49
C GLU A 170 18.89 -17.37 -6.98
N ILE A 171 18.05 -16.70 -7.80
CA ILE A 171 18.36 -16.39 -9.20
C ILE A 171 19.62 -15.53 -9.29
N GLU A 172 19.74 -14.50 -8.45
CA GLU A 172 20.93 -13.65 -8.38
C GLU A 172 22.17 -14.45 -7.95
N ASN A 173 22.04 -15.29 -6.92
CA ASN A 173 23.11 -16.18 -6.47
C ASN A 173 23.58 -17.15 -7.58
N ILE A 174 22.65 -17.76 -8.33
CA ILE A 174 22.96 -18.67 -9.45
C ILE A 174 23.53 -17.90 -10.65
N SER A 175 23.07 -16.67 -10.88
CA SER A 175 23.60 -15.81 -11.94
C SER A 175 25.07 -15.43 -11.66
N SER A 176 25.50 -15.42 -10.40
CA SER A 176 26.88 -15.13 -9.98
C SER A 176 27.85 -16.34 -10.04
N LEU A 177 27.36 -17.57 -10.20
CA LEU A 177 28.16 -18.81 -10.18
C LEU A 177 28.76 -19.18 -11.57
N LYS A 178 30.04 -19.56 -11.60
CA LYS A 178 30.88 -19.76 -12.82
C LYS A 178 30.78 -21.11 -13.53
N ARG A 179 29.99 -22.10 -13.07
CA ARG A 179 29.93 -23.44 -13.72
C ARG A 179 28.68 -23.63 -14.56
N HIS A 180 28.89 -23.94 -15.85
CA HIS A 180 27.88 -23.90 -16.91
C HIS A 180 26.86 -25.05 -16.88
N TYR A 181 27.16 -26.17 -16.21
CA TYR A 181 26.34 -27.40 -16.27
C TYR A 181 25.30 -27.51 -15.14
N GLU A 182 25.61 -27.06 -13.92
CA GLU A 182 24.65 -26.95 -12.80
C GLU A 182 23.66 -25.78 -12.98
N ARG A 183 24.06 -24.76 -13.75
CA ARG A 183 23.25 -23.58 -14.07
C ARG A 183 21.96 -23.94 -14.82
N THR A 184 22.00 -24.87 -15.77
CA THR A 184 20.90 -25.12 -16.71
C THR A 184 19.76 -25.93 -16.10
N MET A 185 20.06 -26.98 -15.30
CA MET A 185 19.04 -27.75 -14.57
C MET A 185 18.35 -26.90 -13.50
N THR A 186 19.13 -26.14 -12.74
CA THR A 186 18.64 -25.29 -11.64
C THR A 186 17.81 -24.12 -12.17
N LEU A 187 18.25 -23.47 -13.27
CA LEU A 187 17.46 -22.45 -13.96
C LEU A 187 16.16 -23.01 -14.51
N ASN A 188 16.16 -24.19 -15.13
CA ASN A 188 14.93 -24.79 -15.66
C ASN A 188 13.93 -25.15 -14.54
N LEU A 189 14.42 -25.61 -13.38
CA LEU A 189 13.56 -25.90 -12.22
C LEU A 189 12.97 -24.62 -11.62
N ILE A 190 13.79 -23.59 -11.42
CA ILE A 190 13.35 -22.29 -10.89
C ILE A 190 12.43 -21.56 -11.88
N GLN A 191 12.69 -21.65 -13.19
CA GLN A 191 11.77 -21.13 -14.22
C GLN A 191 10.45 -21.88 -14.22
N LYS A 192 10.46 -23.20 -13.96
CA LYS A 192 9.25 -24.00 -13.81
C LYS A 192 8.50 -23.65 -12.53
N GLU A 193 9.18 -23.33 -11.43
CA GLU A 193 8.57 -22.80 -10.20
C GLU A 193 7.99 -21.41 -10.41
N GLN A 194 8.71 -20.51 -11.08
CA GLN A 194 8.22 -19.19 -11.48
C GLN A 194 6.98 -19.32 -12.37
N GLN A 195 7.00 -20.26 -13.32
CA GLN A 195 5.86 -20.58 -14.16
C GLN A 195 4.70 -21.17 -13.35
N THR A 196 4.96 -22.03 -12.37
CA THR A 196 3.91 -22.60 -11.48
C THR A 196 3.32 -21.53 -10.58
N ILE A 197 4.12 -20.56 -10.11
CA ILE A 197 3.65 -19.40 -9.34
C ILE A 197 2.82 -18.48 -10.24
N ARG A 198 3.26 -18.25 -11.48
CA ARG A 198 2.49 -17.50 -12.50
C ARG A 198 1.20 -18.20 -12.88
N GLU A 199 1.20 -19.53 -13.01
CA GLU A 199 0.03 -20.35 -13.28
C GLU A 199 -0.90 -20.42 -12.07
N ALA A 200 -0.38 -20.41 -10.84
CA ALA A 200 -1.19 -20.30 -9.62
C ALA A 200 -1.80 -18.90 -9.49
N LEU A 201 -1.06 -17.84 -9.84
CA LEU A 201 -1.57 -16.47 -10.00
C LEU A 201 -2.65 -16.41 -11.08
N HIS A 202 -2.41 -17.02 -12.24
CA HIS A 202 -3.32 -17.08 -13.37
C HIS A 202 -4.54 -17.97 -13.09
N HIS A 203 -4.42 -19.05 -12.32
CA HIS A 203 -5.54 -19.90 -11.89
C HIS A 203 -6.35 -19.26 -10.76
N MET A 204 -5.72 -18.50 -9.86
CA MET A 204 -6.43 -17.61 -8.94
C MET A 204 -7.19 -16.51 -9.70
N GLN A 205 -6.66 -16.05 -10.83
CA GLN A 205 -7.34 -15.10 -11.74
C GLN A 205 -8.45 -15.77 -12.57
N MET A 206 -8.23 -17.00 -13.08
CA MET A 206 -9.16 -17.71 -13.98
C MET A 206 -10.28 -18.48 -13.25
N SER A 207 -10.07 -18.90 -12.00
CA SER A 207 -11.14 -19.55 -11.21
C SER A 207 -12.25 -18.58 -10.80
N HIS A 208 -12.18 -17.30 -11.18
CA HIS A 208 -13.18 -16.27 -10.93
C HIS A 208 -13.70 -15.59 -12.21
N SER A 209 -13.42 -16.12 -13.40
CA SER A 209 -13.98 -15.58 -14.65
C SER A 209 -14.26 -16.68 -15.67
N ASP A 210 -15.50 -17.18 -15.68
CA ASP A 210 -16.07 -17.82 -16.86
C ASP A 210 -16.87 -16.75 -17.62
N SER A 211 -16.15 -15.84 -18.29
CA SER A 211 -16.67 -15.01 -19.38
C SER A 211 -15.51 -14.30 -20.09
N SER A 212 -15.39 -14.60 -21.37
CA SER A 212 -14.51 -14.02 -22.39
C SER A 212 -14.35 -12.50 -22.33
N ASP A 213 -13.12 -11.99 -22.45
CA ASP A 213 -12.61 -11.57 -23.76
C ASP A 213 -11.14 -11.12 -23.69
N LYS A 214 -10.44 -11.33 -24.81
CA LYS A 214 -9.04 -10.95 -25.02
C LYS A 214 -8.87 -9.43 -24.91
N LEU A 215 -8.18 -8.97 -23.87
CA LEU A 215 -7.48 -7.69 -23.87
C LEU A 215 -5.99 -7.95 -23.57
N ASN A 216 -5.18 -7.87 -24.62
CA ASN A 216 -3.74 -7.70 -24.51
C ASN A 216 -3.47 -6.33 -23.88
N PHE A 217 -3.22 -6.30 -22.57
CA PHE A 217 -2.46 -5.23 -21.96
C PHE A 217 -1.13 -5.83 -21.48
N GLU A 218 -0.05 -5.49 -22.16
CA GLU A 218 1.30 -5.73 -21.67
C GLU A 218 1.51 -4.84 -20.44
N ASN A 219 1.21 -5.38 -19.25
CA ASN A 219 1.53 -4.69 -17.99
C ASN A 219 3.04 -4.44 -17.94
N LEU A 220 3.45 -3.23 -17.54
CA LEU A 220 4.87 -2.94 -17.38
C LEU A 220 5.45 -3.84 -16.29
N ASN A 221 6.64 -4.41 -16.57
CA ASN A 221 7.33 -5.17 -15.54
C ASN A 221 7.82 -4.22 -14.43
N ILE A 222 7.96 -4.76 -13.21
CA ILE A 222 8.39 -4.00 -12.03
C ILE A 222 9.76 -3.32 -12.23
N GLY A 223 10.64 -3.90 -13.05
CA GLY A 223 11.94 -3.32 -13.38
C GLY A 223 11.81 -2.00 -14.14
N THR A 224 10.89 -1.90 -15.10
CA THR A 224 10.63 -0.65 -15.82
C THR A 224 10.05 0.42 -14.90
N ILE A 225 9.13 0.05 -14.00
CA ILE A 225 8.54 0.99 -13.03
C ILE A 225 9.60 1.54 -12.08
N ASN A 226 10.51 0.69 -11.58
CA ASN A 226 11.65 1.13 -10.76
C ASN A 226 12.52 2.14 -11.52
N LYS A 227 12.82 1.88 -12.80
CA LYS A 227 13.59 2.79 -13.65
C LYS A 227 12.90 4.16 -13.78
N PHE A 228 11.59 4.18 -14.00
CA PHE A 228 10.83 5.44 -14.07
C PHE A 228 10.87 6.22 -12.76
N VAL A 229 10.77 5.54 -11.61
CA VAL A 229 10.92 6.19 -10.31
C VAL A 229 12.33 6.76 -10.14
N ASP A 230 13.36 6.03 -10.53
CA ASP A 230 14.74 6.54 -10.48
C ASP A 230 14.93 7.74 -11.41
N GLU A 231 14.33 7.75 -12.60
CA GLU A 231 14.32 8.90 -13.50
C GLU A 231 13.65 10.13 -12.85
N CYS A 232 12.54 9.96 -12.13
CA CYS A 232 11.90 11.06 -11.39
C CYS A 232 12.81 11.65 -10.31
N PHE A 233 13.51 10.79 -9.54
CA PHE A 233 14.38 11.25 -8.45
C PHE A 233 15.69 11.87 -8.93
N ASN A 234 16.10 11.56 -10.16
CA ASN A 234 17.29 12.14 -10.79
C ASN A 234 16.97 13.37 -11.66
N ALA A 235 15.69 13.70 -11.86
CA ALA A 235 15.28 14.88 -12.61
C ALA A 235 15.49 16.17 -11.81
N ASP A 236 15.70 17.28 -12.52
CA ASP A 236 15.78 18.61 -11.91
C ASP A 236 14.45 18.98 -11.21
N ASP A 237 13.33 18.51 -11.76
CA ASP A 237 12.00 18.64 -11.17
C ASP A 237 11.26 17.31 -11.15
N LEU A 238 11.10 16.79 -9.93
CA LEU A 238 10.43 15.53 -9.67
C LEU A 238 8.96 15.55 -10.11
N TYR A 239 8.22 16.63 -9.86
CA TYR A 239 6.80 16.69 -10.22
C TYR A 239 6.59 16.82 -11.72
N GLU A 240 7.41 17.64 -12.38
CA GLU A 240 7.37 17.77 -13.84
C GLU A 240 7.63 16.40 -14.51
N LYS A 241 8.61 15.64 -14.00
CA LYS A 241 8.92 14.31 -14.54
C LYS A 241 7.83 13.28 -14.24
N ILE A 242 7.22 13.33 -13.05
CA ILE A 242 6.07 12.50 -12.70
C ILE A 242 4.90 12.80 -13.64
N ASP A 243 4.59 14.07 -13.84
CA ASP A 243 3.51 14.51 -14.72
C ASP A 243 3.73 14.06 -16.17
N GLU A 244 4.95 14.16 -16.68
CA GLU A 244 5.32 13.67 -18.00
C GLU A 244 4.99 12.17 -18.12
N LEU A 245 5.55 11.34 -17.23
CA LEU A 245 5.39 9.88 -17.27
C LEU A 245 3.93 9.45 -17.11
N LEU A 246 3.15 10.12 -16.27
CA LEU A 246 1.72 9.84 -16.10
C LEU A 246 0.88 10.13 -17.36
N ASN A 247 1.34 11.05 -18.21
CA ASN A 247 0.63 11.39 -19.45
C ASN A 247 1.13 10.56 -20.65
N THR A 248 2.38 10.08 -20.63
CA THR A 248 3.01 9.42 -21.78
C THR A 248 3.17 7.91 -21.61
N GLU A 249 3.88 7.46 -20.58
CA GLU A 249 4.33 6.07 -20.42
C GLU A 249 3.35 5.22 -19.59
N LEU A 250 2.73 5.81 -18.56
CA LEU A 250 1.89 5.10 -17.60
C LEU A 250 0.40 5.19 -17.98
N GLN A 251 -0.03 4.43 -18.98
CA GLN A 251 -1.40 4.51 -19.51
C GLN A 251 -2.43 3.69 -18.70
N GLY A 252 -2.01 2.61 -18.02
CA GLY A 252 -2.91 1.73 -17.26
C GLY A 252 -3.04 2.10 -15.78
N ASN A 253 -4.23 1.90 -15.19
CA ASN A 253 -4.46 2.08 -13.76
C ASN A 253 -3.52 1.20 -12.91
N LEU A 254 -3.25 -0.04 -13.35
CA LEU A 254 -2.34 -0.93 -12.63
C LEU A 254 -0.89 -0.43 -12.67
N ASP A 255 -0.43 0.11 -13.80
CA ASP A 255 0.91 0.69 -13.92
C ASP A 255 1.05 1.94 -13.03
N LYS A 256 0.05 2.83 -13.05
CA LYS A 256 -0.02 4.00 -12.16
C LYS A 256 -0.04 3.60 -10.69
N PHE A 257 -0.84 2.60 -10.32
CA PHE A 257 -0.89 2.05 -8.96
C PHE A 257 0.49 1.55 -8.50
N ASN A 258 1.15 0.74 -9.32
CA ASN A 258 2.47 0.19 -9.03
C ASN A 258 3.55 1.28 -8.98
N PHE A 259 3.46 2.28 -9.86
CA PHE A 259 4.33 3.44 -9.88
C PHE A 259 4.22 4.24 -8.58
N TYR A 260 3.01 4.60 -8.15
CA TYR A 260 2.80 5.31 -6.88
C TYR A 260 3.22 4.48 -5.66
N CYS A 261 2.97 3.16 -5.65
CA CYS A 261 3.49 2.28 -4.61
C CYS A 261 5.04 2.31 -4.54
N THR A 262 5.70 2.41 -5.69
CA THR A 262 7.16 2.44 -5.77
C THR A 262 7.71 3.80 -5.36
N LEU A 263 7.07 4.91 -5.78
CA LEU A 263 7.36 6.26 -5.26
C LEU A 263 7.24 6.30 -3.74
N THR A 264 6.17 5.73 -3.18
CA THR A 264 5.94 5.66 -1.74
C THR A 264 7.11 5.00 -1.00
N ARG A 265 7.59 3.85 -1.48
CA ARG A 265 8.76 3.17 -0.88
C ARG A 265 10.02 4.03 -0.94
N ARG A 266 10.21 4.76 -2.04
CA ARG A 266 11.37 5.64 -2.23
C ARG A 266 11.34 6.81 -1.24
N PHE A 267 10.20 7.48 -1.08
CA PHE A 267 10.02 8.53 -0.08
C PHE A 267 10.13 8.01 1.35
N PHE A 268 9.63 6.80 1.64
CA PHE A 268 9.81 6.17 2.94
C PHE A 268 11.29 5.97 3.27
N SER A 269 12.06 5.48 2.29
CA SER A 269 13.52 5.30 2.45
C SER A 269 14.27 6.61 2.66
N ALA A 270 13.72 7.72 2.15
CA ALA A 270 14.24 9.08 2.36
C ALA A 270 13.76 9.72 3.68
N GLY A 271 12.87 9.07 4.43
CA GLY A 271 12.30 9.59 5.68
C GLY A 271 11.21 10.65 5.50
N ASP A 272 10.70 10.86 4.28
CA ASP A 272 9.68 11.87 4.00
C ASP A 272 8.26 11.30 4.22
N LYS A 273 7.80 11.40 5.46
CA LYS A 273 6.50 10.86 5.87
C LYS A 273 5.31 11.53 5.17
N ILE A 274 5.40 12.82 4.83
CA ILE A 274 4.31 13.56 4.19
C ILE A 274 4.11 13.02 2.77
N MET A 275 5.19 12.87 2.02
CA MET A 275 5.12 12.34 0.66
C MET A 275 4.71 10.86 0.63
N VAL A 276 5.08 10.07 1.63
CA VAL A 276 4.56 8.70 1.80
C VAL A 276 3.03 8.70 1.91
N MET A 277 2.45 9.56 2.76
CA MET A 277 1.00 9.64 2.91
C MET A 277 0.32 10.13 1.63
N HIS A 278 0.88 11.16 0.98
CA HIS A 278 0.38 11.69 -0.29
C HIS A 278 0.29 10.61 -1.37
N TYR A 279 1.37 9.89 -1.65
CA TYR A 279 1.36 8.91 -2.72
C TYR A 279 0.57 7.64 -2.38
N LEU A 280 0.48 7.27 -1.09
CA LEU A 280 -0.47 6.24 -0.66
C LEU A 280 -1.92 6.65 -0.96
N ASN A 281 -2.28 7.92 -0.75
CA ASN A 281 -3.62 8.39 -1.09
C ASN A 281 -3.83 8.51 -2.60
N ALA A 282 -2.83 8.96 -3.36
CA ALA A 282 -2.88 9.02 -4.83
C ALA A 282 -3.09 7.64 -5.49
N THR A 283 -2.69 6.54 -4.84
CA THR A 283 -2.98 5.18 -5.35
C THR A 283 -4.46 4.88 -5.48
N GLN A 284 -5.33 5.54 -4.70
CA GLN A 284 -6.75 5.21 -4.61
C GLN A 284 -7.50 5.43 -5.91
N ASP A 285 -7.12 6.47 -6.67
CA ASP A 285 -7.66 6.78 -8.00
C ASP A 285 -7.30 5.73 -9.06
N ASN A 286 -6.40 4.79 -8.73
CA ASN A 286 -5.83 3.80 -9.63
C ASN A 286 -6.05 2.37 -9.14
N ILE A 287 -6.93 2.18 -8.15
CA ILE A 287 -7.41 0.86 -7.73
C ILE A 287 -8.24 0.24 -8.85
N SER A 288 -8.14 -1.08 -9.01
CA SER A 288 -8.91 -1.83 -10.00
C SER A 288 -10.41 -1.75 -9.72
N GLU A 289 -11.22 -1.76 -10.77
CA GLU A 289 -12.68 -1.88 -10.62
C GLU A 289 -13.09 -3.32 -10.27
N ASP A 290 -12.22 -4.31 -10.52
CA ASP A 290 -12.44 -5.69 -10.12
C ASP A 290 -12.35 -5.81 -8.58
N PRO A 291 -13.43 -6.24 -7.88
CA PRO A 291 -13.46 -6.30 -6.42
C PRO A 291 -12.38 -7.19 -5.79
N VAL A 292 -11.98 -8.27 -6.47
CA VAL A 292 -10.96 -9.21 -5.98
C VAL A 292 -9.58 -8.57 -6.06
N ILE A 293 -9.27 -7.94 -7.19
CA ILE A 293 -8.01 -7.22 -7.37
C ILE A 293 -7.95 -6.01 -6.43
N ALA A 294 -9.04 -5.24 -6.34
CA ALA A 294 -9.16 -4.09 -5.45
C ALA A 294 -8.94 -4.48 -3.99
N LYS A 295 -9.56 -5.58 -3.53
CA LYS A 295 -9.33 -6.13 -2.18
C LYS A 295 -7.86 -6.40 -1.92
N HIS A 296 -7.16 -7.01 -2.88
CA HIS A 296 -5.73 -7.29 -2.76
C HIS A 296 -4.91 -5.99 -2.69
N GLN A 297 -5.19 -5.02 -3.57
CA GLN A 297 -4.52 -3.73 -3.59
C GLN A 297 -4.72 -2.96 -2.27
N TYR A 298 -5.95 -2.89 -1.75
CA TYR A 298 -6.20 -2.27 -0.44
C TYR A 298 -5.49 -3.00 0.70
N SER A 299 -5.44 -4.33 0.66
CA SER A 299 -4.70 -5.12 1.66
C SER A 299 -3.20 -4.82 1.62
N LEU A 300 -2.64 -4.64 0.42
CA LEU A 300 -1.25 -4.25 0.21
C LEU A 300 -0.96 -2.84 0.76
N LEU A 301 -1.82 -1.86 0.47
CA LEU A 301 -1.70 -0.51 1.00
C LEU A 301 -1.79 -0.48 2.53
N ALA A 302 -2.70 -1.28 3.11
CA ALA A 302 -2.82 -1.42 4.55
C ALA A 302 -1.53 -1.96 5.20
N LYS A 303 -0.88 -2.92 4.53
CA LYS A 303 0.42 -3.48 4.96
C LYS A 303 1.53 -2.43 4.90
N TYR A 304 1.65 -1.69 3.80
CA TYR A 304 2.62 -0.58 3.71
C TYR A 304 2.39 0.46 4.81
N CYS A 305 1.13 0.81 5.09
CA CYS A 305 0.82 1.74 6.18
C CYS A 305 1.30 1.21 7.54
N LEU A 306 1.16 -0.10 7.82
CA LEU A 306 1.70 -0.69 9.06
C LEU A 306 3.22 -0.61 9.12
N GLU A 307 3.90 -1.00 8.03
CA GLU A 307 5.35 -0.96 7.90
C GLU A 307 5.91 0.46 8.13
N TYR A 308 5.18 1.47 7.66
CA TYR A 308 5.58 2.88 7.79
C TYR A 308 5.07 3.56 9.07
N GLY A 309 4.39 2.82 9.96
CA GLY A 309 3.84 3.35 11.21
C GLY A 309 2.62 4.28 11.05
N LEU A 310 1.95 4.25 9.89
CA LEU A 310 0.73 5.01 9.56
C LEU A 310 -0.52 4.24 9.98
N LYS A 311 -0.70 4.08 11.30
CA LYS A 311 -1.74 3.22 11.88
C LYS A 311 -3.17 3.57 11.44
N ASP A 312 -3.50 4.85 11.40
CA ASP A 312 -4.86 5.28 11.04
C ASP A 312 -5.20 4.97 9.58
N MET A 313 -4.28 5.25 8.65
CA MET A 313 -4.44 4.93 7.22
C MET A 313 -4.46 3.41 6.99
N SER A 314 -3.70 2.65 7.77
CA SER A 314 -3.74 1.19 7.70
C SER A 314 -5.15 0.67 7.99
N ILE A 315 -5.79 1.18 9.05
CA ILE A 315 -7.17 0.80 9.38
C ILE A 315 -8.11 1.24 8.26
N ASP A 316 -7.98 2.46 7.73
CA ASP A 316 -8.80 2.94 6.61
C ASP A 316 -8.73 2.00 5.41
N PHE A 317 -7.54 1.58 4.99
CA PHE A 317 -7.37 0.65 3.87
C PHE A 317 -7.81 -0.79 4.21
N SER A 318 -7.57 -1.27 5.44
CA SER A 318 -8.07 -2.58 5.87
C SER A 318 -9.59 -2.66 5.82
N MET A 319 -10.28 -1.59 6.21
CA MET A 319 -11.74 -1.54 6.17
C MET A 319 -12.27 -1.52 4.74
N LYS A 320 -11.60 -0.83 3.82
CA LYS A 320 -11.92 -0.89 2.38
C LYS A 320 -11.72 -2.30 1.82
N ALA A 321 -10.59 -2.95 2.13
CA ALA A 321 -10.35 -4.33 1.74
C ALA A 321 -11.42 -5.29 2.30
N PHE A 322 -11.80 -5.12 3.56
CA PHE A 322 -12.81 -5.97 4.20
C PHE A 322 -14.21 -5.75 3.61
N SER A 323 -14.56 -4.53 3.21
CA SER A 323 -15.84 -4.26 2.53
C SER A 323 -15.99 -4.94 1.17
N LEU A 324 -14.88 -5.39 0.58
CA LEU A 324 -14.83 -6.12 -0.70
C LEU A 324 -14.76 -7.65 -0.48
N ASP A 325 -14.97 -8.13 0.74
CA ASP A 325 -14.97 -9.57 1.02
C ASP A 325 -16.19 -10.26 0.37
N SER A 326 -15.93 -11.34 -0.37
CA SER A 326 -16.96 -12.11 -1.07
C SER A 326 -18.00 -12.74 -0.13
N ASN A 327 -17.70 -12.84 1.17
CA ASN A 327 -18.64 -13.35 2.17
C ASN A 327 -19.63 -12.29 2.68
N LEU A 328 -19.44 -11.01 2.31
CA LEU A 328 -20.36 -9.94 2.69
C LEU A 328 -21.35 -9.67 1.55
N SER A 329 -22.63 -9.55 1.88
CA SER A 329 -23.60 -8.94 0.96
C SER A 329 -23.32 -7.45 0.77
N SER A 330 -23.77 -6.88 -0.35
CA SER A 330 -23.63 -5.43 -0.61
C SER A 330 -24.25 -4.56 0.49
N SER A 331 -25.34 -5.01 1.11
CA SER A 331 -25.96 -4.31 2.24
C SER A 331 -25.09 -4.34 3.50
N GLU A 332 -24.42 -5.46 3.79
CA GLU A 332 -23.52 -5.59 4.95
C GLU A 332 -22.25 -4.78 4.74
N ALA A 333 -21.66 -4.82 3.54
CA ALA A 333 -20.51 -4.00 3.17
C ALA A 333 -20.81 -2.50 3.31
N ASN A 334 -21.97 -2.06 2.82
CA ASN A 334 -22.40 -0.65 2.96
C ASN A 334 -22.63 -0.25 4.42
N LEU A 335 -23.28 -1.10 5.21
CA LEU A 335 -23.51 -0.84 6.64
C LEU A 335 -22.19 -0.77 7.41
N LEU A 336 -21.24 -1.66 7.10
CA LEU A 336 -19.90 -1.67 7.67
C LEU A 336 -19.16 -0.36 7.38
N ILE A 337 -19.08 0.04 6.11
CA ILE A 337 -18.41 1.29 5.71
C ILE A 337 -19.09 2.50 6.34
N LYS A 338 -20.43 2.53 6.39
CA LYS A 338 -21.19 3.59 7.05
C LYS A 338 -20.85 3.67 8.53
N THR A 339 -20.93 2.55 9.25
CA THR A 339 -20.64 2.48 10.70
C THR A 339 -19.20 2.90 10.99
N TYR A 340 -18.25 2.44 10.17
CA TYR A 340 -16.85 2.83 10.26
C TYR A 340 -16.66 4.35 10.09
N ASN A 341 -17.31 4.93 9.08
CA ASN A 341 -17.24 6.37 8.83
C ASN A 341 -17.86 7.19 9.97
N GLU A 342 -18.96 6.72 10.57
CA GLU A 342 -19.59 7.34 11.74
C GLU A 342 -18.64 7.31 12.96
N LEU A 343 -18.02 6.16 13.24
CA LEU A 343 -17.04 6.03 14.34
C LEU A 343 -15.80 6.91 14.14
N ASN A 344 -15.36 7.10 12.90
CA ASN A 344 -14.20 7.91 12.57
C ASN A 344 -14.50 9.38 12.34
N HIS A 345 -15.77 9.78 12.32
CA HIS A 345 -16.18 11.15 12.05
C HIS A 345 -15.53 12.13 13.03
N ASP A 346 -15.59 11.83 14.33
CA ASP A 346 -15.00 12.67 15.37
C ASP A 346 -13.47 12.75 15.30
N ARG A 347 -12.82 11.67 14.81
CA ARG A 347 -11.36 11.65 14.60
C ARG A 347 -10.97 12.55 13.43
N LYS A 348 -11.67 12.44 12.30
CA LYS A 348 -11.41 13.24 11.10
C LYS A 348 -11.72 14.72 11.32
N LYS A 349 -12.80 15.03 12.05
CA LYS A 349 -13.20 16.41 12.37
C LYS A 349 -12.16 17.16 13.22
N LYS A 350 -11.41 16.46 14.07
CA LYS A 350 -10.31 17.07 14.85
C LYS A 350 -9.07 17.40 14.02
N GLN A 351 -8.97 16.89 12.80
CA GLN A 351 -7.81 17.08 11.92
C GLN A 351 -8.05 18.14 10.84
N GLU A 352 -9.25 18.72 10.74
CA GLU A 352 -9.57 19.68 9.69
C GLU A 352 -9.04 21.10 10.01
N HIS A 353 -8.43 21.74 9.01
CA HIS A 353 -7.89 23.10 9.04
C HIS A 353 -8.96 24.18 8.72
N GLY A 354 -8.55 25.42 8.44
CA GLY A 354 -9.45 26.58 8.38
C GLY A 354 -10.57 26.52 7.35
N HIS A 355 -10.49 25.64 6.34
CA HIS A 355 -11.61 25.41 5.41
C HIS A 355 -12.88 24.91 6.14
N ASP A 356 -12.76 24.21 7.28
CA ASP A 356 -13.92 23.77 8.09
C ASP A 356 -14.71 24.96 8.64
N LEU A 357 -14.02 26.01 9.05
CA LEU A 357 -14.66 27.23 9.57
C LEU A 357 -15.47 27.91 8.47
N LEU A 358 -14.87 28.10 7.29
CA LEU A 358 -15.56 28.67 6.14
C LEU A 358 -16.75 27.80 5.70
N LEU A 359 -16.56 26.49 5.55
CA LEU A 359 -17.64 25.57 5.15
C LEU A 359 -18.78 25.56 6.17
N SER A 360 -18.46 25.54 7.48
CA SER A 360 -19.47 25.62 8.55
C SER A 360 -20.35 26.86 8.39
N TYR A 361 -19.74 28.03 8.15
CA TYR A 361 -20.47 29.26 7.89
C TYR A 361 -21.31 29.15 6.60
N LEU A 362 -20.71 28.69 5.51
CA LEU A 362 -21.39 28.58 4.22
C LEU A 362 -22.60 27.63 4.29
N TYR A 363 -22.50 26.48 4.94
CA TYR A 363 -23.63 25.56 5.14
C TYR A 363 -24.75 26.16 6.01
N GLN A 364 -24.44 27.05 6.94
CA GLN A 364 -25.46 27.71 7.75
C GLN A 364 -26.17 28.85 7.00
N HIS A 365 -25.44 29.56 6.13
CA HIS A 365 -25.91 30.82 5.54
C HIS A 365 -26.24 30.75 4.04
N CYS A 366 -25.85 29.67 3.35
CA CYS A 366 -25.99 29.55 1.89
C CYS A 366 -26.78 28.33 1.41
N SER A 367 -27.34 27.51 2.31
CA SER A 367 -27.94 26.18 2.01
C SER A 367 -29.33 26.15 1.37
N ALA A 368 -29.61 27.07 0.44
CA ALA A 368 -30.68 26.85 -0.54
C ALA A 368 -30.31 27.54 -1.86
N PRO A 369 -30.49 26.86 -3.02
CA PRO A 369 -30.42 27.55 -4.30
C PRO A 369 -31.55 28.59 -4.31
N ASN A 370 -31.20 29.86 -4.15
CA ASN A 370 -32.13 30.93 -4.47
C ASN A 370 -32.24 30.95 -5.99
N ILE A 371 -33.22 30.22 -6.53
CA ILE A 371 -33.50 30.07 -7.97
C ILE A 371 -33.73 31.43 -8.66
N ASN A 372 -33.93 32.50 -7.87
CA ASN A 372 -34.18 33.87 -8.32
C ASN A 372 -32.98 34.83 -8.29
N GLN A 373 -31.73 34.35 -8.17
CA GLN A 373 -30.55 35.21 -8.36
C GLN A 373 -29.99 35.05 -9.77
N ASP A 374 -30.18 36.06 -10.62
CA ASP A 374 -29.63 36.13 -11.98
C ASP A 374 -28.09 36.10 -12.04
N LYS A 375 -27.42 36.36 -10.91
CA LYS A 375 -25.96 36.35 -10.79
C LYS A 375 -25.49 35.18 -9.92
N LYS A 376 -24.67 34.30 -10.51
CA LYS A 376 -23.99 33.22 -9.80
C LYS A 376 -22.94 33.82 -8.84
N ARG A 377 -23.03 33.51 -7.55
CA ARG A 377 -22.03 33.91 -6.55
C ARG A 377 -20.68 33.27 -6.85
N VAL A 378 -19.59 33.92 -6.45
CA VAL A 378 -18.21 33.46 -6.69
C VAL A 378 -17.49 33.19 -5.39
N LEU A 379 -16.91 31.99 -5.27
CA LEU A 379 -15.94 31.64 -4.24
C LEU A 379 -14.56 31.51 -4.88
N VAL A 380 -13.59 32.22 -4.31
CA VAL A 380 -12.17 32.13 -4.69
C VAL A 380 -11.39 31.44 -3.58
N GLU A 381 -10.58 30.46 -3.92
CA GLU A 381 -9.55 29.90 -3.07
C GLU A 381 -8.18 30.41 -3.57
N ILE A 382 -7.36 30.95 -2.67
CA ILE A 382 -5.98 31.30 -2.94
C ILE A 382 -5.09 30.29 -2.18
N GLY A 383 -4.34 29.50 -2.94
CA GLY A 383 -3.63 28.30 -2.49
C GLY A 383 -4.50 27.06 -2.68
N SER A 384 -4.02 26.08 -3.44
CA SER A 384 -4.75 24.81 -3.61
C SER A 384 -4.18 23.71 -2.72
N THR A 385 -4.92 22.60 -2.61
CA THR A 385 -4.41 21.40 -1.92
C THR A 385 -3.16 20.88 -2.64
N ARG A 386 -2.03 20.84 -1.93
CA ARG A 386 -0.71 20.46 -2.47
C ARG A 386 -0.34 19.02 -2.17
N GLU A 387 -0.68 18.55 -0.97
CA GLU A 387 -0.48 17.16 -0.58
C GLU A 387 -1.80 16.51 -0.14
N GLU A 388 -2.00 15.28 -0.59
CA GLU A 388 -3.16 14.45 -0.25
C GLU A 388 -2.92 13.75 1.09
N VAL A 389 -3.03 14.49 2.19
CA VAL A 389 -2.81 13.97 3.55
C VAL A 389 -4.05 14.17 4.43
N PRO A 390 -4.29 13.30 5.44
CA PRO A 390 -5.41 13.47 6.35
C PRO A 390 -5.43 14.86 6.99
N GLY A 391 -6.58 15.53 6.95
CA GLY A 391 -6.76 16.88 7.48
C GLY A 391 -6.71 17.99 6.43
N GLN A 392 -6.05 17.76 5.29
CA GLN A 392 -6.03 18.68 4.13
C GLN A 392 -7.19 18.38 3.14
N GLY A 393 -7.17 19.02 1.97
CA GLY A 393 -8.18 18.82 0.92
C GLY A 393 -9.24 19.92 0.84
N SER A 394 -8.87 21.17 1.17
CA SER A 394 -9.75 22.35 1.06
C SER A 394 -10.38 22.46 -0.33
N THR A 395 -9.58 22.30 -1.38
CA THR A 395 -9.99 22.45 -2.78
C THR A 395 -11.13 21.51 -3.14
N TYR A 396 -11.03 20.22 -2.79
CA TYR A 396 -12.10 19.24 -3.03
C TYR A 396 -13.39 19.62 -2.28
N LYS A 397 -13.27 19.95 -0.99
CA LYS A 397 -14.42 20.21 -0.13
C LYS A 397 -15.15 21.49 -0.53
N LEU A 398 -14.40 22.55 -0.82
CA LEU A 398 -14.93 23.82 -1.32
C LEU A 398 -15.58 23.63 -2.69
N ALA A 399 -14.94 22.94 -3.63
CA ALA A 399 -15.53 22.63 -4.94
C ALA A 399 -16.85 21.86 -4.80
N ASN A 400 -16.91 20.84 -3.94
CA ASN A 400 -18.12 20.04 -3.75
C ASN A 400 -19.26 20.86 -3.12
N PHE A 401 -18.95 21.71 -2.14
CA PHE A 401 -19.91 22.67 -1.60
C PHE A 401 -20.42 23.60 -2.70
N CYS A 402 -19.52 24.23 -3.45
CA CYS A 402 -19.86 25.18 -4.51
C CYS A 402 -20.75 24.55 -5.58
N ASN A 403 -20.47 23.30 -5.97
CA ASN A 403 -21.29 22.57 -6.93
C ASN A 403 -22.73 22.39 -6.43
N THR A 404 -22.88 22.01 -5.15
CA THR A 404 -24.19 21.79 -4.53
C THR A 404 -24.95 23.11 -4.30
N ALA A 405 -24.23 24.18 -3.93
CA ALA A 405 -24.82 25.48 -3.61
C ALA A 405 -24.96 26.42 -4.84
N ASN A 406 -24.66 25.93 -6.05
CA ASN A 406 -24.60 26.72 -7.29
C ASN A 406 -23.74 28.00 -7.15
N VAL A 407 -22.56 27.87 -6.53
CA VAL A 407 -21.54 28.90 -6.44
C VAL A 407 -20.45 28.59 -7.48
N HIS A 408 -19.98 29.59 -8.22
CA HIS A 408 -18.85 29.42 -9.12
C HIS A 408 -17.56 29.38 -8.31
N PHE A 409 -16.71 28.40 -8.59
CA PHE A 409 -15.49 28.17 -7.83
C PHE A 409 -14.26 28.39 -8.70
N ILE A 410 -13.30 29.13 -8.15
CA ILE A 410 -11.99 29.39 -8.72
C ILE A 410 -10.95 29.04 -7.65
N THR A 411 -9.96 28.21 -7.97
CA THR A 411 -8.75 28.06 -7.15
C THR A 411 -7.55 28.63 -7.89
N VAL A 412 -6.61 29.18 -7.15
CA VAL A 412 -5.41 29.83 -7.68
C VAL A 412 -4.21 29.29 -6.95
N ASP A 413 -3.22 28.75 -7.68
CA ASP A 413 -1.96 28.32 -7.08
C ASP A 413 -0.78 28.74 -7.96
N MET A 414 0.32 29.12 -7.33
CA MET A 414 1.55 29.54 -8.02
C MET A 414 2.25 28.36 -8.72
N ASP A 415 1.96 27.14 -8.26
CA ASP A 415 2.60 25.92 -8.70
C ASP A 415 1.82 25.27 -9.88
N PRO A 416 2.46 25.06 -11.04
CA PRO A 416 1.80 24.41 -12.19
C PRO A 416 1.31 22.99 -11.89
N HIS A 417 2.03 22.23 -11.08
CA HIS A 417 1.67 20.86 -10.71
C HIS A 417 0.38 20.84 -9.88
N ASN A 418 0.34 21.64 -8.80
CA ASN A 418 -0.84 21.74 -7.95
C ASN A 418 -2.05 22.31 -8.71
N THR A 419 -1.81 23.27 -9.61
CA THR A 419 -2.86 23.82 -10.48
C THR A 419 -3.43 22.74 -11.40
N LYS A 420 -2.57 21.93 -12.03
CA LYS A 420 -3.02 20.83 -12.90
C LYS A 420 -3.83 19.79 -12.11
N ALA A 421 -3.34 19.38 -10.94
CA ALA A 421 -4.05 18.45 -10.08
C ALA A 421 -5.44 18.98 -9.68
N ALA A 422 -5.52 20.27 -9.30
CA ALA A 422 -6.79 20.93 -9.01
C ALA A 422 -7.70 21.02 -10.25
N ALA A 423 -7.16 21.30 -11.43
CA ALA A 423 -7.92 21.34 -12.68
C ALA A 423 -8.55 19.98 -13.00
N ASP A 424 -7.79 18.89 -12.84
CA ASP A 424 -8.27 17.53 -13.11
C ASP A 424 -9.33 17.10 -12.08
N LEU A 425 -9.17 17.49 -10.81
CA LEU A 425 -10.19 17.34 -9.78
C LEU A 425 -11.49 18.09 -10.15
N MET A 426 -11.37 19.35 -10.57
CA MET A 426 -12.52 20.18 -10.92
C MET A 426 -13.29 19.65 -12.12
N LYS A 427 -12.61 19.13 -13.15
CA LYS A 427 -13.28 18.51 -14.31
C LYS A 427 -14.22 17.38 -13.90
N LYS A 428 -13.85 16.61 -12.87
CA LYS A 428 -14.69 15.52 -12.31
C LYS A 428 -15.92 16.04 -11.56
N ILE A 429 -15.82 17.21 -10.90
CA ILE A 429 -16.89 17.77 -10.07
C ILE A 429 -17.83 18.67 -10.87
N ASN A 430 -17.27 19.68 -11.54
CA ASN A 430 -17.99 20.63 -12.37
C ASN A 430 -17.04 21.26 -13.41
N PRO A 431 -17.18 20.95 -14.71
CA PRO A 431 -16.31 21.47 -15.76
C PRO A 431 -16.32 23.00 -15.92
N SER A 432 -17.27 23.70 -15.29
CA SER A 432 -17.30 25.17 -15.29
C SER A 432 -16.39 25.82 -14.26
N PHE A 433 -15.81 25.06 -13.31
CA PHE A 433 -14.86 25.60 -12.33
C PHE A 433 -13.47 25.81 -12.94
N GLN A 434 -12.68 26.66 -12.30
CA GLN A 434 -11.39 27.11 -12.82
C GLN A 434 -10.26 26.86 -11.84
N ALA A 435 -9.15 26.33 -12.35
CA ALA A 435 -7.87 26.31 -11.66
C ALA A 435 -6.90 27.20 -12.43
N ILE A 436 -6.34 28.20 -11.78
CA ILE A 436 -5.51 29.23 -12.40
C ILE A 436 -4.09 29.13 -11.85
N ASN A 437 -3.10 29.00 -12.74
CA ASN A 437 -1.70 28.99 -12.36
C ASN A 437 -1.18 30.43 -12.29
N MET A 438 -1.18 31.02 -11.10
CA MET A 438 -0.77 32.40 -10.85
C MET A 438 -0.46 32.59 -9.37
N LYS A 439 0.31 33.63 -9.02
CA LYS A 439 0.38 34.06 -7.62
C LYS A 439 -0.98 34.64 -7.18
N GLY A 440 -1.33 34.43 -5.93
CA GLY A 440 -2.62 34.83 -5.39
C GLY A 440 -2.85 36.33 -5.41
N GLU A 441 -1.83 37.09 -5.01
CA GLU A 441 -1.81 38.55 -5.00
C GLU A 441 -1.92 39.14 -6.41
N ASP A 442 -1.28 38.52 -7.40
CA ASP A 442 -1.32 38.96 -8.79
C ASP A 442 -2.71 38.69 -9.39
N PHE A 443 -3.26 37.49 -9.16
CA PHE A 443 -4.61 37.15 -9.60
C PHE A 443 -5.66 38.11 -9.03
N LEU A 444 -5.65 38.36 -7.72
CA LEU A 444 -6.65 39.22 -7.09
C LEU A 444 -6.57 40.68 -7.59
N LYS A 445 -5.36 41.14 -7.93
CA LYS A 445 -5.15 42.47 -8.51
C LYS A 445 -5.71 42.58 -9.92
N GLU A 446 -5.53 41.54 -10.73
CA GLU A 446 -5.98 41.47 -12.13
C GLU A 446 -7.45 41.03 -12.29
N TYR A 447 -8.04 40.41 -11.27
CA TYR A 447 -9.40 39.88 -11.35
C TYR A 447 -10.45 40.99 -11.48
N ASP A 448 -11.13 41.08 -12.61
CA ASP A 448 -12.13 42.13 -12.87
C ASP A 448 -13.53 41.85 -12.30
N GLY A 449 -13.75 40.67 -11.74
CA GLY A 449 -15.04 40.27 -11.17
C GLY A 449 -15.26 40.76 -9.74
N ILE A 450 -16.42 40.39 -9.20
CA ILE A 450 -16.76 40.56 -7.78
C ILE A 450 -16.77 39.19 -7.12
N ILE A 451 -16.14 39.11 -5.96
CA ILE A 451 -16.00 37.92 -5.14
C ILE A 451 -17.04 37.97 -4.02
N ASP A 452 -17.74 36.87 -3.74
CA ASP A 452 -18.68 36.78 -2.61
C ASP A 452 -18.00 36.13 -1.40
N PHE A 453 -17.13 35.15 -1.66
CA PHE A 453 -16.44 34.38 -0.63
C PHE A 453 -14.99 34.17 -1.04
N ILE A 454 -14.06 34.30 -0.09
CA ILE A 454 -12.66 33.98 -0.33
C ILE A 454 -12.03 33.18 0.81
N PHE A 455 -11.29 32.14 0.45
CA PHE A 455 -10.43 31.37 1.34
C PHE A 455 -8.97 31.72 1.04
N LEU A 456 -8.27 32.30 2.02
CA LEU A 456 -6.88 32.72 1.93
C LEU A 456 -5.99 31.70 2.66
N ASP A 457 -5.43 30.78 1.88
CA ASP A 457 -4.46 29.76 2.29
C ASP A 457 -3.19 29.86 1.41
N ALA A 458 -2.72 31.11 1.24
CA ALA A 458 -1.91 31.51 0.11
C ALA A 458 -0.44 31.06 0.20
N TYR A 459 0.36 31.79 0.97
CA TYR A 459 1.78 31.50 1.23
C TYR A 459 1.92 30.74 2.56
N ASP A 460 2.79 29.73 2.66
CA ASP A 460 2.96 29.04 3.94
C ASP A 460 3.74 29.87 4.95
N PHE A 461 3.30 29.89 6.20
CA PHE A 461 4.17 30.39 7.25
C PHE A 461 5.24 29.35 7.59
N ASP A 462 6.44 29.80 7.98
CA ASP A 462 7.50 28.88 8.33
C ASP A 462 7.30 28.34 9.74
N HIS A 463 6.99 27.04 9.85
CA HIS A 463 6.94 26.32 11.11
C HIS A 463 8.00 25.20 11.18
N GLY A 464 8.98 25.20 10.26
CA GLY A 464 10.08 24.23 10.20
C GLY A 464 9.69 22.79 9.84
N GLY A 465 8.43 22.54 9.46
CA GLY A 465 7.90 21.20 9.19
C GLY A 465 7.55 20.91 7.73
N HIS A 466 7.94 21.80 6.82
CA HIS A 466 7.69 21.66 5.39
C HIS A 466 8.63 20.62 4.76
N SER A 467 8.12 19.83 3.80
CA SER A 467 8.96 18.89 3.05
C SER A 467 10.00 19.64 2.21
N GLU A 468 11.15 19.01 1.95
CA GLU A 468 12.16 19.59 1.04
C GLU A 468 11.63 19.75 -0.39
N LEU A 469 10.64 18.93 -0.79
CA LEU A 469 9.97 19.12 -2.07
C LEU A 469 9.16 20.42 -2.07
N ARG A 470 8.35 20.66 -1.02
CA ARG A 470 7.56 21.90 -0.86
C ARG A 470 8.46 23.14 -0.81
N GLN A 471 9.56 23.09 -0.04
CA GLN A 471 10.54 24.18 0.02
C GLN A 471 11.12 24.53 -1.36
N ARG A 472 11.46 23.52 -2.17
CA ARG A 472 11.97 23.72 -3.54
C ARG A 472 10.93 24.31 -4.50
N ARG A 473 9.64 24.02 -4.32
CA ARG A 473 8.57 24.67 -5.13
C ARG A 473 8.54 26.17 -4.87
N TYR A 474 8.56 26.57 -3.60
CA TYR A 474 8.65 27.98 -3.20
C TYR A 474 9.89 28.66 -3.79
N GLU A 475 11.05 28.01 -3.69
CA GLU A 475 12.30 28.53 -4.25
C GLU A 475 12.20 28.74 -5.77
N ARG A 476 11.64 27.77 -6.51
CA ARG A 476 11.50 27.83 -7.96
C ARG A 476 10.52 28.91 -8.44
N PHE A 477 9.34 29.03 -7.82
CA PHE A 477 8.26 29.88 -8.36
C PHE A 477 8.10 31.22 -7.64
N LEU A 478 8.54 31.32 -6.38
CA LEU A 478 8.46 32.53 -5.58
C LEU A 478 9.84 33.15 -5.30
N GLY A 479 10.92 32.50 -5.73
CA GLY A 479 12.29 33.05 -5.69
C GLY A 479 13.02 32.88 -4.37
N GLY A 480 12.44 32.13 -3.42
CA GLY A 480 13.05 31.83 -2.13
C GLY A 480 12.32 30.71 -1.39
N ARG A 481 13.00 30.10 -0.41
CA ARG A 481 12.37 29.13 0.50
C ARG A 481 11.28 29.81 1.34
N ILE A 482 10.41 29.00 1.93
CA ILE A 482 9.31 29.47 2.78
C ILE A 482 9.88 30.32 3.92
N ASP A 483 9.41 31.55 4.02
CA ASP A 483 9.79 32.48 5.09
C ASP A 483 8.60 33.31 5.59
N GLU A 484 8.67 33.74 6.85
CA GLU A 484 7.61 34.49 7.50
C GLU A 484 7.36 35.86 6.86
N GLN A 485 8.40 36.54 6.38
CA GLN A 485 8.28 37.91 5.86
C GLN A 485 7.49 37.93 4.54
N GLN A 486 7.83 37.02 3.63
CA GLN A 486 7.13 36.86 2.36
C GLN A 486 5.73 36.32 2.58
N CYS A 487 5.54 35.41 3.54
CA CYS A 487 4.21 34.98 3.97
C CYS A 487 3.34 36.17 4.37
N HIS A 488 3.80 36.99 5.30
CA HIS A 488 3.03 38.15 5.78
C HIS A 488 2.74 39.16 4.66
N LYS A 489 3.73 39.41 3.80
CA LYS A 489 3.61 40.35 2.69
C LYS A 489 2.55 39.91 1.68
N MET A 490 2.60 38.67 1.23
CA MET A 490 1.66 38.13 0.24
C MET A 490 0.21 38.19 0.74
N HIS A 491 -0.04 37.79 2.00
CA HIS A 491 -1.40 37.87 2.56
C HIS A 491 -1.91 39.31 2.71
N LEU A 492 -1.02 40.26 3.04
CA LEU A 492 -1.37 41.68 3.06
C LEU A 492 -1.77 42.18 1.66
N GLU A 493 -1.02 41.82 0.62
CA GLU A 493 -1.30 42.21 -0.76
C GLU A 493 -2.62 41.60 -1.27
N CYS A 494 -2.92 40.34 -0.91
CA CYS A 494 -4.24 39.75 -1.11
C CYS A 494 -5.33 40.56 -0.41
N ALA A 495 -5.17 40.84 0.89
CA ALA A 495 -6.15 41.59 1.68
C ALA A 495 -6.40 43.01 1.16
N GLN A 496 -5.37 43.69 0.65
CA GLN A 496 -5.48 45.00 0.01
C GLN A 496 -6.38 44.97 -1.22
N SER A 497 -6.25 43.93 -2.06
CA SER A 497 -7.08 43.77 -3.25
C SER A 497 -8.56 43.58 -2.89
N LEU A 498 -8.84 42.86 -1.80
CA LEU A 498 -10.21 42.56 -1.36
C LEU A 498 -11.07 43.77 -1.03
N ILE A 499 -10.47 44.90 -0.64
CA ILE A 499 -11.22 46.15 -0.35
C ILE A 499 -12.10 46.58 -1.53
N SER A 500 -11.67 46.30 -2.76
CA SER A 500 -12.41 46.68 -3.97
C SER A 500 -13.08 45.52 -4.69
N LYS A 501 -12.69 44.27 -4.38
CA LYS A 501 -13.10 43.08 -5.11
C LYS A 501 -14.12 42.21 -4.36
N LEU A 502 -14.15 42.31 -3.03
CA LEU A 502 -15.10 41.55 -2.22
C LEU A 502 -16.44 42.32 -2.15
N GLN A 503 -17.54 41.64 -2.46
CA GLN A 503 -18.89 42.19 -2.37
C GLN A 503 -19.16 42.68 -0.93
N LYS A 504 -19.97 43.74 -0.80
CA LYS A 504 -20.52 44.16 0.50
C LYS A 504 -21.21 42.99 1.22
N GLY A 505 -20.80 42.71 2.46
CA GLY A 505 -21.24 41.56 3.23
C GLY A 505 -20.61 40.22 2.83
N GLY A 506 -19.69 40.22 1.86
CA GLY A 506 -18.89 39.07 1.47
C GLY A 506 -17.93 38.64 2.56
N ILE A 507 -17.46 37.39 2.47
CA ILE A 507 -16.72 36.73 3.54
C ILE A 507 -15.29 36.43 3.13
N VAL A 508 -14.35 36.74 4.02
CA VAL A 508 -12.96 36.30 3.92
C VAL A 508 -12.65 35.35 5.07
N CYS A 509 -12.07 34.21 4.74
CA CYS A 509 -11.49 33.29 5.71
C CYS A 509 -9.97 33.31 5.53
N VAL A 510 -9.23 33.62 6.58
CA VAL A 510 -7.76 33.55 6.61
C VAL A 510 -7.39 32.26 7.33
N ASP A 511 -6.68 31.35 6.65
CA ASP A 511 -6.21 30.09 7.24
C ASP A 511 -4.91 30.29 8.02
N ASP A 512 -4.54 29.32 8.85
CA ASP A 512 -3.38 29.32 9.76
C ASP A 512 -3.06 30.69 10.39
N THR A 513 -4.04 31.26 11.08
CA THR A 513 -3.92 32.52 11.81
C THR A 513 -4.56 32.42 13.19
N TRP A 514 -3.92 32.99 14.20
CA TRP A 514 -4.42 33.06 15.58
C TRP A 514 -3.83 34.27 16.30
N GLN A 515 -4.35 34.56 17.49
CA GLN A 515 -3.79 35.58 18.37
C GLN A 515 -2.75 34.98 19.31
N ASP A 516 -1.61 35.65 19.44
CA ASP A 516 -0.58 35.32 20.43
C ASP A 516 -1.03 35.70 21.86
N THR A 517 -0.16 35.47 22.85
CA THR A 517 -0.45 35.80 24.25
C THR A 517 -0.63 37.30 24.52
N GLN A 518 -0.21 38.16 23.59
CA GLN A 518 -0.34 39.61 23.67
C GLN A 518 -1.58 40.12 22.90
N GLY A 519 -2.32 39.22 22.23
CA GLY A 519 -3.48 39.55 21.42
C GLY A 519 -3.15 39.95 19.98
N ASN A 520 -1.88 39.87 19.56
CA ASN A 520 -1.47 40.18 18.19
C ASN A 520 -1.78 38.99 17.28
N TRP A 521 -2.25 39.27 16.06
CA TRP A 521 -2.40 38.25 15.03
C TRP A 521 -1.02 37.77 14.55
N THR A 522 -0.86 36.47 14.37
CA THR A 522 0.40 35.83 13.94
C THR A 522 0.20 34.88 12.76
N ALA A 523 1.30 34.31 12.25
CA ALA A 523 1.36 33.45 11.05
C ALA A 523 0.77 34.15 9.80
N LYS A 524 -0.09 33.51 9.02
CA LYS A 524 -0.57 34.06 7.73
C LYS A 524 -1.29 35.41 7.89
N GLY A 525 -1.97 35.61 9.02
CA GLY A 525 -2.76 36.80 9.29
C GLY A 525 -2.00 38.00 9.88
N THR A 526 -0.69 37.91 10.15
CA THR A 526 0.08 38.92 10.91
C THR A 526 -0.14 40.35 10.40
N LEU A 527 -0.10 40.57 9.08
CA LEU A 527 -0.31 41.89 8.49
C LEU A 527 -1.69 42.06 7.85
N ALA A 528 -2.25 40.98 7.29
CA ALA A 528 -3.53 41.00 6.60
C ALA A 528 -4.70 41.33 7.54
N VAL A 529 -4.76 40.71 8.72
CA VAL A 529 -5.89 40.88 9.64
C VAL A 529 -5.96 42.29 10.22
N PRO A 530 -4.86 42.88 10.75
CA PRO A 530 -4.90 44.29 11.18
C PRO A 530 -5.31 45.25 10.07
N PHE A 531 -4.86 45.02 8.83
CA PHE A 531 -5.24 45.83 7.68
C PHE A 531 -6.76 45.74 7.38
N LEU A 532 -7.33 44.54 7.39
CA LEU A 532 -8.78 44.35 7.17
C LEU A 532 -9.61 45.03 8.26
N LEU A 533 -9.19 44.91 9.53
CA LEU A 533 -9.84 45.58 10.66
C LEU A 533 -9.82 47.11 10.52
N GLN A 534 -8.69 47.69 10.09
CA GLN A 534 -8.57 49.12 9.82
C GLN A 534 -9.48 49.59 8.67
N ASN A 535 -9.87 48.69 7.77
CA ASN A 535 -10.81 48.94 6.68
C ASN A 535 -12.24 48.49 7.03
N ASN A 536 -12.57 48.42 8.32
CA ASN A 536 -13.91 48.14 8.86
C ASN A 536 -14.46 46.74 8.56
N PHE A 537 -13.60 45.75 8.29
CA PHE A 537 -14.06 44.37 8.29
C PHE A 537 -14.40 43.92 9.71
N GLU A 538 -15.49 43.18 9.85
CA GLU A 538 -15.96 42.69 11.14
C GLU A 538 -15.53 41.24 11.34
N ILE A 539 -14.97 40.92 12.50
CA ILE A 539 -14.70 39.51 12.86
C ILE A 539 -16.03 38.82 13.15
N ILE A 540 -16.28 37.72 12.45
CA ILE A 540 -17.44 36.86 12.69
C ILE A 540 -17.08 35.78 13.73
N GLU A 541 -16.00 35.05 13.47
CA GLU A 541 -15.59 33.91 14.28
C GLU A 541 -14.10 33.63 14.10
N ALA A 542 -13.43 33.20 15.17
CA ALA A 542 -12.06 32.72 15.13
C ALA A 542 -11.95 31.40 15.91
N ARG A 543 -11.53 30.33 15.26
CA ARG A 543 -11.29 29.02 15.89
C ARG A 543 -10.34 28.17 15.04
N ASN A 544 -9.72 27.16 15.66
CA ASN A 544 -8.88 26.18 14.96
C ASN A 544 -7.80 26.80 14.04
N ARG A 545 -7.18 27.91 14.49
CA ARG A 545 -6.20 28.67 13.70
C ARG A 545 -6.76 29.21 12.38
N ALA A 546 -8.03 29.56 12.33
CA ALA A 546 -8.62 30.27 11.21
C ALA A 546 -9.47 31.44 11.71
N LEU A 547 -9.58 32.47 10.86
CA LEU A 547 -10.36 33.67 11.15
C LEU A 547 -11.33 33.94 10.01
N LEU A 548 -12.59 34.14 10.36
CA LEU A 548 -13.65 34.55 9.45
C LEU A 548 -13.99 36.03 9.68
N MET A 549 -13.97 36.82 8.61
CA MET A 549 -14.34 38.23 8.63
C MET A 549 -15.34 38.58 7.54
N LYS A 550 -16.13 39.62 7.79
CA LYS A 550 -17.16 40.13 6.89
C LYS A 550 -16.79 41.50 6.35
N HIS A 551 -16.96 41.69 5.04
CA HIS A 551 -16.84 43.00 4.41
C HIS A 551 -17.99 43.92 4.85
N PRO A 552 -17.72 45.19 5.19
CA PRO A 552 -18.73 46.16 5.64
C PRO A 552 -19.83 46.45 4.60
#